data_AF-A0A1V6K8J8-F1
#
_entry.id   AF-A0A1V6K8J8-F1
#
_cell.length_a   1.000
_cell.length_b   1.000
_cell.length_c   1.000
_cell.angle_alpha   90.00
_cell.angle_beta   90.00
_cell.angle_gamma   90.00
#
_symmetry.space_group_name_H-M   'P 1'
#
loop_
_entity.id
_entity.type
_entity.pdbx_description
1 polymer ?
#
loop_
_entity_poly.entity_id
_entity_poly.type
_entity_poly.pdbx_seq_one_letter_code
_entity_poly.pdbx_strand_id
1 'polypeptide(L)'
;MSVQKRIAAGLNLPLSRVYGVVTFYSFFTMTPRGKHTVRVCLGTACYVRGGKALAEALQKQFGIKEGETTADRLFTLESVRCLGACGLGPVVVVDEDVHGRVKPAKIKEVLSQYN
;
A
#
# COMPACT_ATOMS: atom_id res chain seq x y z
N MET A 1 7.36 26.33 -0.23
CA MET A 1 6.43 26.34 -1.39
C MET A 1 5.98 24.91 -1.65
N SER A 2 4.67 24.62 -1.66
CA SER A 2 4.18 23.27 -1.95
C SER A 2 4.58 22.87 -3.38
N VAL A 3 5.00 21.61 -3.57
CA VAL A 3 5.49 21.08 -4.86
C VAL A 3 4.47 21.35 -5.99
N GLN A 4 3.17 21.27 -5.67
CA GLN A 4 2.07 21.55 -6.58
C GLN A 4 2.07 23.00 -7.11
N LYS A 5 2.42 24.00 -6.28
CA LYS A 5 2.53 25.41 -6.73
C LYS A 5 3.69 25.60 -7.69
N ARG A 6 4.80 24.89 -7.48
CA ARG A 6 5.99 24.95 -8.36
C ARG A 6 5.71 24.31 -9.72
N ILE A 7 4.97 23.19 -9.74
CA ILE A 7 4.52 22.52 -10.96
C ILE A 7 3.52 23.38 -11.74
N ALA A 8 2.53 23.97 -11.04
CA ALA A 8 1.55 24.86 -11.64
C ALA A 8 2.20 26.08 -12.32
N ALA A 9 3.19 26.69 -11.65
CA ALA A 9 3.95 27.81 -12.21
C ALA A 9 4.80 27.41 -13.42
N GLY A 10 5.48 26.25 -13.38
CA GLY A 10 6.32 25.77 -14.48
C GLY A 10 5.53 25.36 -15.73
N LEU A 11 4.30 24.87 -15.56
CA LEU A 11 3.41 24.48 -16.66
C LEU A 11 2.44 25.58 -17.09
N ASN A 12 2.47 26.74 -16.43
CA ASN A 12 1.53 27.84 -16.61
C ASN A 12 0.05 27.39 -16.55
N LEU A 13 -0.26 26.53 -15.57
CA LEU A 13 -1.58 25.95 -15.34
C LEU A 13 -2.16 26.42 -13.99
N PRO A 14 -3.49 26.53 -13.88
CA PRO A 14 -4.13 26.84 -12.61
C PRO A 14 -3.94 25.70 -11.60
N LEU A 15 -3.75 26.05 -10.33
CA LEU A 15 -3.52 25.11 -9.23
C LEU A 15 -4.65 24.05 -9.13
N SER A 16 -5.88 24.42 -9.47
CA SER A 16 -7.05 23.52 -9.49
C SER A 16 -6.87 22.34 -10.42
N ARG A 17 -6.23 22.52 -11.58
CA ARG A 17 -5.99 21.44 -12.55
C ARG A 17 -4.93 20.46 -12.05
N VAL A 18 -3.89 20.97 -11.40
CA VAL A 18 -2.85 20.15 -10.75
C VAL A 18 -3.44 19.36 -9.59
N TYR A 19 -4.27 19.98 -8.76
CA TYR A 19 -5.00 19.26 -7.69
C TYR A 19 -5.88 18.16 -8.25
N GLY A 20 -6.64 18.42 -9.33
CA GLY A 20 -7.48 17.42 -9.97
C GLY A 20 -6.70 16.17 -10.39
N VAL A 21 -5.54 16.34 -11.02
CA VAL A 21 -4.67 15.22 -11.44
C VAL A 21 -4.13 14.46 -10.22
N VAL A 22 -3.66 15.19 -9.19
CA VAL A 22 -3.12 14.58 -7.96
C VAL A 22 -4.20 13.78 -7.22
N THR A 23 -5.45 14.24 -7.20
CA THR A 23 -6.56 13.49 -6.59
C THR A 23 -7.09 12.35 -7.45
N PHE A 24 -6.89 12.41 -8.77
CA PHE A 24 -7.44 11.42 -9.70
C PHE A 24 -6.58 10.16 -9.80
N TYR A 25 -5.26 10.31 -9.80
CA TYR A 25 -4.34 9.17 -9.86
C TYR A 25 -4.02 8.66 -8.46
N SER A 26 -4.49 7.45 -8.13
CA SER A 26 -4.22 6.75 -6.85
C SER A 26 -2.74 6.50 -6.57
N PHE A 27 -1.86 6.79 -7.53
CA PHE A 27 -0.42 6.73 -7.36
C PHE A 27 0.10 7.87 -6.47
N PHE A 28 -0.48 9.07 -6.59
CA PHE A 28 -0.09 10.21 -5.78
C PHE A 28 -0.75 10.15 -4.40
N THR A 29 0.07 10.24 -3.35
CA THR A 29 -0.42 10.34 -1.98
C THR A 29 -0.21 11.73 -1.43
N MET A 30 -1.25 12.25 -0.78
CA MET A 30 -1.22 13.51 -0.04
C MET A 30 -0.70 13.32 1.38
N THR A 31 -0.63 12.08 1.84
CA THR A 31 -0.05 11.67 3.13
C THR A 31 1.38 11.14 2.91
N PRO A 32 2.30 11.41 3.85
CA PRO A 32 3.63 10.80 3.81
C PRO A 32 3.49 9.29 3.97
N ARG A 33 3.80 8.53 2.92
CA ARG A 33 3.96 7.08 3.01
C ARG A 33 5.21 6.77 3.82
N GLY A 34 5.15 5.67 4.56
CA GLY A 34 6.32 5.05 5.14
C GLY A 34 7.31 4.57 4.07
N LYS A 35 8.54 4.28 4.48
CA LYS A 35 9.65 3.85 3.60
C LYS A 35 9.30 2.66 2.69
N HIS A 36 8.44 1.76 3.19
CA HIS A 36 7.99 0.53 2.53
C HIS A 36 6.45 0.49 2.47
N THR A 37 5.89 0.17 1.31
CA THR A 37 4.45 0.06 1.10
C THR A 37 4.03 -1.41 1.01
N VAL A 38 3.27 -1.88 1.99
CA VAL A 38 2.74 -3.24 2.06
C VAL A 38 1.33 -3.27 1.48
N ARG A 39 1.19 -3.86 0.29
CA ARG A 39 -0.08 -4.03 -0.42
C ARG A 39 -0.63 -5.43 -0.26
N VAL A 40 -1.79 -5.57 0.36
CA VAL A 40 -2.45 -6.86 0.58
C VAL A 40 -3.54 -7.07 -0.47
N CYS A 41 -3.52 -8.22 -1.15
CA CYS A 41 -4.57 -8.57 -2.11
C CYS A 41 -5.85 -9.02 -1.39
N LEU A 42 -6.91 -8.22 -1.48
CA LEU A 42 -8.26 -8.55 -1.01
C LEU A 42 -9.20 -8.90 -2.18
N GLY A 43 -8.66 -9.38 -3.29
CA GLY A 43 -9.47 -9.93 -4.39
C GLY A 43 -10.22 -11.19 -3.98
N THR A 44 -11.31 -11.51 -4.66
CA THR A 44 -12.18 -12.67 -4.34
C THR A 44 -11.40 -13.97 -4.17
N ALA A 45 -10.45 -14.25 -5.07
CA ALA A 45 -9.60 -15.45 -4.99
C ALA A 45 -8.67 -15.45 -3.75
N CYS A 46 -8.10 -14.30 -3.38
CA CYS A 46 -7.27 -14.20 -2.18
C CYS A 46 -8.13 -14.17 -0.91
N TYR A 47 -9.31 -13.58 -0.96
CA TYR A 47 -10.26 -13.49 0.15
C TYR A 47 -10.70 -14.88 0.62
N VAL A 48 -11.13 -15.74 -0.32
CA VAL A 48 -11.54 -17.13 -0.01
C VAL A 48 -10.39 -17.97 0.52
N ARG A 49 -9.15 -17.68 0.10
CA ARG A 49 -7.93 -18.37 0.57
C ARG A 49 -7.36 -17.84 1.89
N GLY A 50 -8.01 -16.86 2.53
CA GLY A 50 -7.57 -16.32 3.82
C GLY A 50 -6.84 -14.98 3.76
N GLY A 51 -6.98 -14.21 2.68
CA GLY A 51 -6.42 -12.86 2.56
C GLY A 51 -6.93 -11.90 3.64
N LYS A 52 -8.17 -12.07 4.10
CA LYS A 52 -8.73 -11.31 5.24
C LYS A 52 -7.97 -11.58 6.54
N ALA A 53 -7.71 -12.85 6.84
CA ALA A 53 -6.95 -13.24 8.04
C ALA A 53 -5.51 -12.69 8.01
N LEU A 54 -4.94 -12.57 6.81
CA LEU A 54 -3.62 -11.96 6.61
C LEU A 54 -3.64 -10.45 6.88
N ALA A 55 -4.63 -9.73 6.35
CA ALA A 55 -4.82 -8.31 6.62
C ALA A 55 -5.04 -8.05 8.12
N GLU A 56 -5.90 -8.84 8.78
CA GLU A 56 -6.13 -8.73 10.22
C GLU A 56 -4.87 -9.02 11.06
N ALA A 57 -4.06 -10.00 10.65
CA ALA A 57 -2.79 -10.29 11.32
C ALA A 57 -1.81 -9.11 11.21
N LEU A 58 -1.73 -8.47 10.04
CA LEU A 58 -0.92 -7.27 9.83
C LEU A 58 -1.39 -6.09 10.66
N GLN A 59 -2.70 -5.84 10.67
CA GLN A 59 -3.30 -4.77 11.48
C GLN A 59 -3.03 -4.97 12.97
N LYS A 60 -3.19 -6.20 13.48
CA LYS A 60 -2.89 -6.52 14.89
C LYS A 60 -1.41 -6.38 15.23
N GLN A 61 -0.52 -6.71 14.30
CA GLN A 61 0.92 -6.67 14.56
C GLN A 61 1.46 -5.25 14.62
N PHE A 62 1.06 -4.39 13.67
CA PHE A 62 1.53 -3.01 13.58
C PHE A 62 0.63 -2.02 14.31
N GLY A 63 -0.56 -2.44 14.74
CA GLY A 63 -1.55 -1.57 15.38
C GLY A 63 -2.14 -0.52 14.44
N ILE A 64 -2.07 -0.73 13.13
CA ILE A 64 -2.54 0.21 12.10
C ILE A 64 -3.75 -0.35 11.34
N LYS A 65 -4.53 0.54 10.73
CA LYS A 65 -5.62 0.17 9.82
C LYS A 65 -5.18 0.21 8.35
N GLU A 66 -6.02 -0.31 7.47
CA GLU A 66 -5.83 -0.16 6.02
C GLU A 66 -5.79 1.32 5.63
N GLY A 67 -4.76 1.71 4.90
CA GLY A 67 -4.47 3.09 4.48
C GLY A 67 -3.62 3.89 5.47
N GLU A 68 -3.27 3.33 6.63
CA GLU A 68 -2.44 4.00 7.63
C GLU A 68 -0.96 3.60 7.52
N THR A 69 -0.11 4.48 8.03
CA THR A 69 1.33 4.28 8.14
C THR A 69 1.69 4.00 9.60
N THR A 70 2.60 3.06 9.85
CA THR A 70 3.10 2.76 11.19
C THR A 70 3.74 3.99 11.83
N ALA A 71 3.70 4.08 13.17
CA ALA A 71 4.30 5.19 13.93
C ALA A 71 5.80 5.40 13.59
N ASP A 72 6.50 4.31 13.28
CA ASP A 72 7.92 4.32 12.89
C ASP A 72 8.17 4.87 11.48
N ARG A 73 7.12 5.21 10.73
CA ARG A 73 7.16 5.65 9.32
C ARG A 73 7.93 4.69 8.40
N LEU A 74 8.03 3.43 8.79
CA LEU A 74 8.68 2.39 7.99
C LEU A 74 7.69 1.71 7.05
N PHE A 75 6.49 1.35 7.52
CA PHE A 75 5.53 0.59 6.72
C PHE A 75 4.22 1.36 6.51
N THR A 76 3.66 1.29 5.30
CA THR A 76 2.30 1.74 4.97
C THR A 76 1.47 0.54 4.58
N LEU A 77 0.31 0.33 5.21
CA LEU A 77 -0.58 -0.77 4.85
C LEU A 77 -1.59 -0.29 3.81
N GLU A 78 -1.61 -0.90 2.63
CA GLU A 78 -2.59 -0.65 1.59
C GLU A 78 -3.31 -1.94 1.21
N SER A 79 -4.62 -1.86 0.96
CA SER A 79 -5.37 -2.98 0.41
C SER A 79 -5.61 -2.77 -1.08
N VAL A 80 -5.27 -3.80 -1.88
CA VAL A 80 -5.47 -3.80 -3.33
C VAL A 80 -6.49 -4.86 -3.72
N ARG A 81 -7.35 -4.53 -4.70
CA ARG A 81 -8.45 -5.40 -5.12
C ARG A 81 -8.00 -6.60 -5.94
N CYS A 82 -7.00 -6.47 -6.80
CA CYS A 82 -6.49 -7.59 -7.57
C CYS A 82 -5.08 -7.28 -8.06
N LEU A 83 -4.18 -8.26 -7.96
CA LEU A 83 -2.82 -8.20 -8.50
C LEU A 83 -2.61 -9.16 -9.68
N GLY A 84 -3.67 -9.86 -10.13
CA GLY A 84 -3.58 -10.85 -11.21
C GLY A 84 -2.86 -12.15 -10.83
N ALA A 85 -2.17 -12.22 -9.69
CA ALA A 85 -1.43 -13.39 -9.22
C ALA A 85 -2.30 -14.41 -8.42
N CYS A 86 -3.52 -14.68 -8.89
CA CYS A 86 -4.48 -15.54 -8.19
C CYS A 86 -3.97 -16.99 -8.00
N GLY A 87 -3.05 -17.47 -8.83
CA GLY A 87 -2.41 -18.78 -8.67
C GLY A 87 -1.62 -18.92 -7.36
N LEU A 88 -1.11 -17.80 -6.82
CA LEU A 88 -0.25 -17.75 -5.63
C LEU A 88 -0.96 -17.18 -4.40
N GLY A 89 -2.29 -16.99 -4.44
CA GLY A 89 -3.07 -16.46 -3.32
C GLY A 89 -2.91 -17.30 -2.04
N PRO A 90 -2.72 -16.68 -0.85
CA PRO A 90 -2.73 -15.24 -0.55
C PRO A 90 -1.45 -14.52 -1.01
N VAL A 91 -1.60 -13.34 -1.62
CA VAL A 91 -0.48 -12.52 -2.14
C VAL A 91 -0.39 -11.20 -1.37
N VAL A 92 0.84 -10.86 -0.99
CA VAL A 92 1.23 -9.56 -0.43
C VAL A 92 2.35 -9.01 -1.28
N VAL A 93 2.34 -7.72 -1.54
CA VAL A 93 3.43 -7.03 -2.23
C VAL A 93 4.06 -6.06 -1.25
N VAL A 94 5.36 -6.14 -1.07
CA VAL A 94 6.13 -5.15 -0.30
C VAL A 94 6.93 -4.35 -1.31
N ASP A 95 6.56 -3.08 -1.51
CA ASP A 95 7.08 -2.22 -2.58
C ASP A 95 6.88 -2.82 -3.98
N GLU A 96 7.91 -3.49 -4.52
CA GLU A 96 7.92 -4.17 -5.82
C GLU A 96 7.99 -5.70 -5.68
N ASP A 97 8.27 -6.22 -4.48
CA ASP A 97 8.43 -7.64 -4.23
C ASP A 97 7.10 -8.34 -4.00
N VAL A 98 6.77 -9.27 -4.89
CA VAL A 98 5.55 -10.07 -4.82
C VAL A 98 5.77 -11.33 -4.00
N HIS A 99 5.19 -11.36 -2.79
CA HIS A 99 5.20 -12.50 -1.89
C HIS A 99 3.92 -13.32 -2.04
N GLY A 100 4.04 -14.51 -2.63
CA GLY A 100 2.95 -15.47 -2.78
C GLY A 100 2.89 -16.51 -1.65
N ARG A 101 1.72 -17.13 -1.44
CA ARG A 101 1.46 -18.16 -0.41
C ARG A 101 1.89 -17.73 1.00
N VAL A 102 1.73 -16.45 1.31
CA VAL A 102 2.14 -15.91 2.62
C VAL A 102 1.16 -16.37 3.68
N LYS A 103 1.66 -17.15 4.65
CA LYS A 103 0.88 -17.50 5.84
C LYS A 103 0.96 -16.35 6.86
N PRO A 104 -0.09 -16.13 7.67
CA PRO A 104 -0.07 -15.11 8.73
C PRO A 104 1.13 -15.25 9.68
N ALA A 105 1.58 -16.49 9.93
CA ALA A 105 2.76 -16.75 10.77
C ALA A 105 4.08 -16.30 10.13
N LYS A 106 4.22 -16.39 8.80
CA LYS A 106 5.45 -16.07 8.07
C LYS A 106 5.55 -14.60 7.66
N ILE A 107 4.46 -13.84 7.75
CA ILE A 107 4.50 -12.43 7.35
C ILE A 107 5.45 -11.62 8.23
N LYS A 108 5.62 -12.01 9.50
CA LYS A 108 6.63 -11.46 10.40
C LYS A 108 8.05 -11.59 9.85
N GLU A 109 8.40 -12.78 9.37
CA GLU A 109 9.72 -13.06 8.80
C GLU A 109 9.93 -12.24 7.53
N VAL A 110 8.94 -12.22 6.64
CA VAL A 110 8.99 -11.44 5.39
C VAL A 110 9.22 -9.96 5.70
N LEU A 111 8.47 -9.39 6.64
CA LEU A 111 8.60 -7.97 6.99
C LEU A 111 9.90 -7.65 7.73
N SER A 112 10.43 -8.60 8.51
CA SER A 112 11.73 -8.41 9.19
C SER A 112 12.91 -8.30 8.23
N GLN A 113 12.77 -8.75 6.97
CA GLN A 113 13.79 -8.57 5.94
C GLN A 113 13.91 -7.13 5.44
N TYR A 114 12.92 -6.28 5.72
CA TYR A 114 12.86 -4.88 5.26
C TYR A 114 13.05 -3.88 6.42
N ASN A 115 13.52 -4.35 7.59
CA ASN A 115 13.70 -3.55 8.81
C ASN A 115 15.15 -3.07 8.99
#